data_AF-A0A2I1FCD3-F1
#
_entry.id   AF-A0A2I1FCD3-F1
#
_cell.length_a   1.000
_cell.length_b   1.000
_cell.length_c   1.000
_cell.angle_alpha   90.00
_cell.angle_beta   90.00
_cell.angle_gamma   90.00
#
_symmetry.space_group_name_H-M   'P 1'
#
loop_
_entity.id
_entity.type
_entity.pdbx_description
1 polymer ?
#
loop_
_entity_poly.entity_id
_entity_poly.type
_entity_poly.pdbx_seq_one_letter_code
_entity_poly.pdbx_strand_id
1 'polypeptide(L)'
;DILHELENKSYANLFYKYVEKDVKNKVIENPMDLFTINLKLKNNQYTSLEEFEKDIRLIFCNCYTYNDIKSEVYSSGKALECIFNKKWNE
;
A
#
# COMPACT_ATOMS: atom_id res chain seq x y z
N ASP A 1 -3.46 2.46 15.27
CA ASP A 1 -2.95 1.17 14.78
C ASP A 1 -2.04 1.42 13.57
N ILE A 2 -1.48 0.39 12.95
CA ILE A 2 -0.54 0.51 11.83
C ILE A 2 -1.17 1.25 10.64
N LEU A 3 -2.42 0.96 10.28
CA LEU A 3 -3.10 1.64 9.17
C LEU A 3 -3.26 3.13 9.46
N HIS A 4 -3.66 3.49 10.68
CA HIS A 4 -3.76 4.91 11.07
C HIS A 4 -2.41 5.65 10.94
N GLU A 5 -1.29 5.01 11.27
CA GLU A 5 0.02 5.63 11.11
C GLU A 5 0.42 5.82 9.64
N LEU A 6 0.10 4.84 8.79
CA LEU A 6 0.35 4.93 7.35
C LEU A 6 -0.53 6.02 6.72
N GLU A 7 -1.82 6.08 7.05
CA GLU A 7 -2.79 7.02 6.49
C GLU A 7 -2.53 8.47 6.88
N ASN A 8 -1.91 8.72 8.04
CA ASN A 8 -1.59 10.07 8.51
C ASN A 8 -0.38 10.72 7.79
N LYS A 9 0.26 10.04 6.83
CA LYS A 9 1.38 10.61 6.06
C LYS A 9 0.85 11.46 4.92
N SER A 10 1.52 12.59 4.65
CA SER A 10 1.11 13.54 3.60
C SER A 10 1.06 12.94 2.19
N TYR A 11 1.81 11.85 1.96
CA TYR A 11 1.86 11.09 0.70
C TYR A 11 1.03 9.80 0.71
N ALA A 12 0.30 9.51 1.80
CA ALA A 12 -0.53 8.31 1.90
C ALA A 12 -1.70 8.29 0.90
N ASN A 13 -2.16 9.47 0.48
CA ASN A 13 -3.19 9.65 -0.54
C ASN A 13 -2.83 8.96 -1.88
N LEU A 14 -1.54 8.84 -2.20
CA LEU A 14 -1.06 8.12 -3.39
C LEU A 14 -1.34 6.61 -3.34
N PHE A 15 -1.54 6.07 -2.14
CA PHE A 15 -1.75 4.63 -1.88
C PHE A 15 -3.11 4.35 -1.24
N TYR A 16 -3.95 5.38 -1.06
CA TYR A 16 -5.20 5.26 -0.34
C TYR A 16 -6.25 4.48 -1.13
N LYS A 17 -6.41 4.75 -2.43
CA LYS A 17 -7.34 4.03 -3.29
C LYS A 17 -6.76 3.87 -4.68
N TYR A 18 -6.71 2.63 -5.17
CA TYR A 18 -6.34 2.35 -6.54
C TYR A 18 -7.44 2.84 -7.47
N VAL A 19 -7.02 3.51 -8.54
CA VAL A 19 -7.92 3.93 -9.61
C VAL A 19 -7.25 3.62 -10.94
N GLU A 20 -7.88 2.76 -11.74
CA GLU A 20 -7.30 2.23 -12.99
C GLU A 20 -6.86 3.33 -13.98
N LYS A 21 -7.60 4.44 -14.04
CA LYS A 21 -7.25 5.61 -14.87
C LYS A 21 -5.95 6.31 -14.48
N ASP A 22 -5.45 6.12 -13.26
CA ASP A 22 -4.26 6.80 -12.76
C ASP A 22 -2.97 6.12 -13.24
N VAL A 23 -3.05 4.89 -13.75
CA VAL A 23 -1.91 4.13 -14.28
C VAL A 23 -2.02 3.96 -15.79
N LYS A 24 -1.81 5.06 -16.52
CA LYS A 24 -1.87 5.07 -18.00
C LYS A 24 -0.95 3.99 -18.59
N ASN A 25 -1.55 3.10 -19.40
CA ASN A 25 -0.88 2.02 -20.15
C ASN A 25 -0.18 0.95 -19.30
N LYS A 26 -0.54 0.80 -18.01
CA LYS A 26 0.02 -0.25 -17.15
C LYS A 26 -1.11 -0.99 -16.46
N VAL A 27 -1.24 -2.28 -16.76
CA VAL A 27 -2.18 -3.18 -16.09
C VAL A 27 -1.50 -3.68 -14.81
N ILE A 28 -2.07 -3.33 -13.65
CA ILE A 28 -1.65 -3.90 -12.36
C ILE A 28 -2.36 -5.25 -12.20
N GLU A 29 -1.59 -6.33 -12.16
CA GLU A 29 -2.14 -7.69 -12.12
C GLU A 29 -2.96 -7.96 -10.85
N ASN A 30 -2.46 -7.51 -9.70
CA ASN A 30 -3.09 -7.71 -8.40
C ASN A 30 -3.18 -6.35 -7.68
N PRO A 31 -4.17 -5.51 -8.00
CA PRO A 31 -4.30 -4.19 -7.37
C PRO A 31 -4.55 -4.33 -5.87
N MET A 32 -3.93 -3.44 -5.09
CA MET A 32 -4.14 -3.34 -3.65
C MET A 32 -3.89 -1.91 -3.20
N ASP A 33 -4.64 -1.47 -2.19
CA ASP A 33 -4.59 -0.11 -1.64
C ASP A 33 -5.08 -0.10 -0.18
N LEU A 34 -4.77 0.97 0.56
CA LEU A 34 -5.10 1.07 1.98
C LEU A 34 -6.61 1.02 2.25
N PHE A 35 -7.43 1.59 1.36
CA PHE A 35 -8.89 1.54 1.46
C PHE A 35 -9.42 0.10 1.39
N THR A 36 -8.92 -0.68 0.45
CA THR A 36 -9.26 -2.09 0.26
C THR A 36 -8.82 -2.91 1.48
N ILE A 37 -7.62 -2.67 2.00
CA ILE A 37 -7.15 -3.32 3.23
C ILE A 37 -8.06 -2.99 4.42
N ASN A 38 -8.47 -1.73 4.58
CA ASN A 38 -9.43 -1.32 5.60
C ASN A 38 -10.78 -2.04 5.48
N LEU A 39 -11.29 -2.18 4.26
CA LEU A 39 -12.55 -2.90 4.02
C LEU A 39 -12.40 -4.38 4.36
N LYS A 40 -11.32 -5.02 3.94
CA LYS A 40 -11.02 -6.43 4.27
C LYS A 40 -10.95 -6.63 5.79
N LEU A 41 -10.30 -5.72 6.50
CA LEU A 41 -10.18 -5.77 7.96
C LEU A 41 -11.55 -5.60 8.64
N LYS A 42 -12.34 -4.59 8.24
CA LYS A 42 -13.70 -4.35 8.76
C LYS A 42 -14.66 -5.51 8.53
N ASN A 43 -14.46 -6.24 7.42
CA ASN A 43 -15.28 -7.38 7.05
C ASN A 43 -14.74 -8.72 7.55
N ASN A 44 -13.73 -8.73 8.44
CA ASN A 44 -13.09 -9.94 8.97
C ASN A 44 -12.59 -10.90 7.86
N GLN A 45 -12.07 -10.36 6.76
CA GLN A 45 -11.59 -11.13 5.60
C GLN A 45 -10.13 -11.56 5.71
N TYR A 46 -9.43 -11.17 6.78
CA TYR A 46 -8.11 -11.68 7.11
C TYR A 46 -8.22 -12.77 8.16
N THR A 47 -7.74 -13.96 7.82
CA THR A 47 -7.72 -15.11 8.73
C THR A 47 -6.43 -15.19 9.55
N SER A 48 -5.43 -14.40 9.16
CA SER A 48 -4.11 -14.36 9.79
C SER A 48 -3.44 -12.99 9.63
N LEU A 49 -2.43 -12.71 10.46
CA LEU A 49 -1.64 -11.48 10.36
C LEU A 49 -0.77 -11.48 9.09
N GLU A 50 -0.36 -12.66 8.64
CA GLU A 50 0.44 -12.88 7.44
C GLU A 50 -0.33 -12.47 6.17
N GLU A 51 -1.64 -12.74 6.09
CA GLU A 51 -2.47 -12.28 4.97
C GLU A 51 -2.60 -10.75 4.95
N PHE A 52 -2.71 -10.12 6.13
CA PHE A 52 -2.74 -8.67 6.25
C PHE A 52 -1.41 -8.03 5.85
N GLU A 53 -0.27 -8.55 6.33
CA GLU A 53 1.05 -8.08 5.91
C GLU A 53 1.22 -8.22 4.41
N LYS A 54 0.85 -9.38 3.84
CA LYS A 54 1.01 -9.66 2.41
C LYS A 54 0.31 -8.60 1.55
N ASP A 55 -0.89 -8.15 1.92
CA ASP A 55 -1.59 -7.11 1.18
C ASP A 55 -0.93 -5.74 1.33
N ILE A 56 -0.43 -5.38 2.51
CA ILE A 56 0.35 -4.14 2.67
C ILE A 56 1.61 -4.18 1.80
N ARG A 57 2.33 -5.31 1.79
CA ARG A 57 3.52 -5.52 0.95
C ARG A 57 3.19 -5.41 -0.53
N LEU A 58 2.02 -5.90 -0.94
CA LEU A 58 1.57 -5.83 -2.33
C LEU A 58 1.40 -4.39 -2.82
N ILE A 59 0.98 -3.45 -1.96
CA ILE A 59 0.96 -2.01 -2.29
C ILE A 59 2.36 -1.54 -2.71
N PHE A 60 3.39 -1.89 -1.94
CA PHE A 60 4.77 -1.49 -2.21
C PHE A 60 5.34 -2.20 -3.44
N CYS A 61 5.10 -3.51 -3.58
CA CYS A 61 5.51 -4.27 -4.76
C CYS A 61 4.93 -3.68 -6.04
N ASN A 62 3.62 -3.38 -6.06
CA ASN A 62 2.99 -2.72 -7.19
C ASN A 62 3.59 -1.33 -7.44
N CYS A 63 3.82 -0.55 -6.38
CA CYS A 63 4.46 0.76 -6.50
C CYS A 63 5.80 0.66 -7.23
N TYR A 64 6.67 -0.27 -6.86
CA TYR A 64 8.01 -0.39 -7.43
C TYR A 64 8.04 -1.03 -8.81
N THR A 65 7.09 -1.91 -9.11
CA THR A 65 6.98 -2.54 -10.44
C THR A 65 6.51 -1.54 -11.49
N TYR A 66 5.55 -0.68 -11.13
CA TYR A 66 4.89 0.18 -12.11
C TYR A 66 5.35 1.63 -12.11
N ASN A 67 6.13 2.11 -11.14
CA ASN A 67 6.62 3.49 -11.13
C ASN A 67 8.13 3.57 -11.40
N ASP A 68 8.58 4.65 -12.04
CA ASP A 68 10.00 4.89 -12.28
C ASP A 68 10.72 5.11 -10.94
N ILE A 69 11.92 4.54 -10.78
CA ILE A 69 12.73 4.67 -9.56
C ILE A 69 13.05 6.13 -9.18
N LYS A 70 13.03 7.04 -10.15
CA LYS A 70 13.24 8.49 -9.94
C LYS A 70 11.95 9.26 -9.66
N SER A 71 10.79 8.60 -9.74
CA SER A 71 9.50 9.26 -9.50
C SER A 71 9.23 9.48 -8.01
N GLU A 72 8.45 10.53 -7.72
CA GLU A 72 8.01 10.85 -6.36
C GLU A 72 7.12 9.74 -5.75
N VAL A 73 6.37 9.03 -6.58
CA VAL A 73 5.53 7.89 -6.14
C VAL A 73 6.42 6.76 -5.64
N TYR A 74 7.50 6.44 -6.36
CA TYR A 74 8.45 5.40 -5.95
C TYR A 74 9.12 5.75 -4.61
N SER A 75 9.62 6.99 -4.47
CA SER A 75 10.25 7.43 -3.22
C SER A 75 9.26 7.49 -2.05
N SER A 76 8.02 7.90 -2.28
CA SER A 76 6.93 7.87 -1.29
C SER A 76 6.60 6.44 -0.86
N GLY A 77 6.58 5.48 -1.79
CA GLY A 77 6.40 4.06 -1.50
C GLY A 77 7.48 3.54 -0.56
N LYS A 78 8.75 3.89 -0.81
CA LYS A 78 9.88 3.53 0.06
C LYS A 78 9.74 4.13 1.46
N ALA A 79 9.34 5.40 1.55
CA ALA A 79 9.14 6.06 2.84
C ALA A 79 8.01 5.37 3.65
N LEU A 80 6.89 5.04 3.00
CA LEU A 80 5.76 4.36 3.63
C LEU A 80 6.12 2.92 4.06
N GLU A 81 6.86 2.18 3.24
CA GLU A 81 7.38 0.85 3.56
C GLU A 81 8.30 0.88 4.78
N CYS A 82 9.17 1.88 4.90
CA CYS A 82 10.03 2.04 6.08
C CYS A 82 9.24 2.24 7.37
N ILE A 83 8.16 3.03 7.32
CA ILE A 83 7.26 3.23 8.47
C ILE A 83 6.56 1.93 8.83
N PHE A 84 6.02 1.23 7.83
CA PHE A 84 5.39 -0.08 8.04
C PHE A 84 6.36 -1.06 8.70
N ASN A 85 7.57 -1.20 8.16
CA ASN A 85 8.60 -2.09 8.72
C ASN A 85 8.94 -1.77 10.17
N LYS A 86 9.07 -0.49 10.51
CA LYS A 86 9.35 -0.09 11.88
C LYS A 86 8.23 -0.55 12.81
N LYS A 87 6.97 -0.33 12.41
CA LYS A 87 5.81 -0.65 13.23
C LYS A 87 5.46 -2.12 13.29
N TRP A 88 5.73 -2.88 12.23
CA TRP A 88 5.45 -4.30 12.16
C TRP A 88 6.40 -5.14 13.02
N ASN A 89 7.62 -4.65 13.24
CA ASN A 89 8.64 -5.32 14.06
C ASN A 89 8.72 -4.79 15.50
N GLU A 90 7.84 -3.87 15.90
CA GLU A 90 7.66 -3.42 17.29
C GLU A 90 6.80 -4.43 18.07
#